data_AF-A0A4Q3GUH2-F1
#
_entry.id   AF-A0A4Q3GUH2-F1
#
_cell.length_a   1.000
_cell.length_b   1.000
_cell.length_c   1.000
_cell.angle_alpha   90.00
_cell.angle_beta   90.00
_cell.angle_gamma   90.00
#
_symmetry.space_group_name_H-M   'P 1'
#
loop_
_entity.id
_entity.type
_entity.pdbx_description
1 polymer ?
#
loop_
_entity_poly.entity_id
_entity_poly.type
_entity_poly.pdbx_seq_one_letter_code
_entity_poly.pdbx_strand_id
1 'polypeptide(L)'
;MEPQDQREQLFERAKVGEITGEEADAEAIRLGLGSLSSQPGPDAYRPEGMAYWTIPMVLAWIVYLDFEEVRDWYGPYRAECWHWIHRQWRVGLDGPVHTGWLLEERLPPTLSLFSTSLAFDKVEGEGPLPTMSAREARESLWIMLRDGFLKASGIDMGTGRRVEIPSLDWHELVPVQGRGEVDEVRRGLLGDGYREVLIPSAPVRRHWRRVEKPRLIPTETMAPVGHGYMPLYCAAQWIATAGGRRDFDPDDLEQWRPAYRDLVAAISSDAIRIVGVTGSETKPVPAHLFAGIRVKHPYEDMALDLILSNELVLVSLPYIDEEHWLGGFSDALTDRRGDHWSRLMVEKSGVRTLWPFDDAPPRSGAPGRPTSAHLFVPEMERRAAHGELSSTLAGETRYLSQWLKDQHPDMPQALPGSIEEVIRARYWKLRGRN
;
A
#
# COMPACT_ATOMS: atom_id res chain seq x y z
N MET A 1 -9.46 10.44 -53.82
CA MET A 1 -8.63 11.06 -52.79
C MET A 1 -7.61 10.02 -52.41
N GLU A 2 -6.32 10.33 -52.50
CA GLU A 2 -5.29 9.35 -52.12
C GLU A 2 -5.36 9.11 -50.61
N PRO A 3 -4.97 7.91 -50.11
CA PRO A 3 -4.98 7.63 -48.67
C PRO A 3 -4.24 8.66 -47.82
N GLN A 4 -3.20 9.29 -48.38
CA GLN A 4 -2.44 10.35 -47.74
C GLN A 4 -3.25 11.65 -47.58
N ASP A 5 -3.99 12.05 -48.61
CA ASP A 5 -4.88 13.23 -48.55
C ASP A 5 -5.98 13.04 -47.49
N GLN A 6 -6.52 11.82 -47.39
CA GLN A 6 -7.53 11.48 -46.37
C GLN A 6 -6.95 11.61 -44.96
N ARG A 7 -5.72 11.16 -44.76
CA ARG A 7 -5.02 11.25 -43.47
C ARG A 7 -4.74 12.70 -43.09
N GLU A 8 -4.24 13.52 -44.03
CA GLU A 8 -3.99 14.94 -43.81
C GLU A 8 -5.27 15.71 -43.51
N GLN A 9 -6.38 15.38 -44.17
CA GLN A 9 -7.68 15.96 -43.87
C GLN A 9 -8.12 15.65 -42.43
N LEU A 10 -7.91 14.44 -41.92
CA LEU A 10 -8.24 14.10 -40.53
C LEU A 10 -7.36 14.87 -39.54
N PHE A 11 -6.07 15.01 -39.81
CA PHE A 11 -5.17 15.82 -38.99
C PHE A 11 -5.61 17.28 -38.92
N GLU A 12 -5.93 17.90 -40.06
CA GLU A 12 -6.36 19.30 -40.07
C GLU A 12 -7.71 19.50 -39.37
N ARG A 13 -8.67 18.57 -39.54
CA ARG A 13 -9.97 18.62 -38.83
C ARG A 13 -9.79 18.51 -37.31
N ALA A 14 -8.95 17.59 -36.84
CA ALA A 14 -8.63 17.43 -35.43
C ALA A 14 -7.92 18.67 -34.87
N LYS A 15 -6.95 19.20 -35.62
CA LYS A 15 -6.17 20.40 -35.28
C LYS A 15 -7.03 21.67 -35.21
N VAL A 16 -8.07 21.83 -36.02
CA VAL A 16 -8.98 22.96 -35.87
C VAL A 16 -10.09 22.74 -34.84
N GLY A 17 -10.09 21.57 -34.18
CA GLY A 17 -11.07 21.20 -33.16
C GLY A 17 -12.45 20.83 -33.73
N GLU A 18 -12.55 20.52 -35.02
CA GLU A 18 -13.79 20.04 -35.64
C GLU A 18 -14.18 18.64 -35.15
N ILE A 19 -13.16 17.80 -34.92
CA ILE A 19 -13.29 16.45 -34.37
C ILE A 19 -12.29 16.27 -33.24
N THR A 20 -12.59 15.35 -32.33
CA THR A 20 -11.65 14.89 -31.30
C THR A 20 -10.57 13.99 -31.90
N GLY A 21 -9.48 13.78 -31.15
CA GLY A 21 -8.45 12.82 -31.54
C GLY A 21 -8.99 11.39 -31.70
N GLU A 22 -9.87 10.96 -30.79
CA GLU A 22 -10.53 9.66 -30.83
C GLU A 22 -11.44 9.50 -32.05
N GLU A 23 -12.21 10.54 -32.40
CA GLU A 23 -13.02 10.55 -33.62
C GLU A 23 -12.15 10.50 -34.88
N ALA A 24 -10.99 11.19 -34.87
CA ALA A 24 -10.03 11.13 -35.98
C ALA A 24 -9.46 9.72 -36.16
N ASP A 25 -9.11 9.01 -35.08
CA ASP A 25 -8.67 7.62 -35.13
C ASP A 25 -9.77 6.67 -35.59
N ALA A 26 -10.98 6.79 -35.05
CA ALA A 26 -12.12 5.96 -35.42
C ALA A 26 -12.46 6.12 -36.91
N GLU A 27 -12.42 7.35 -37.42
CA GLU A 27 -12.65 7.65 -38.83
C GLU A 27 -11.51 7.13 -39.72
N ALA A 28 -10.25 7.25 -39.31
CA ALA A 28 -9.11 6.67 -40.02
C ALA A 28 -9.23 5.13 -40.15
N ILE A 29 -9.63 4.46 -39.07
CA ILE A 29 -9.89 3.01 -39.05
C ILE A 29 -11.03 2.67 -40.02
N ARG A 30 -12.13 3.43 -39.99
CA ARG A 30 -13.28 3.23 -40.90
C ARG A 30 -12.91 3.38 -42.37
N LEU A 31 -11.95 4.25 -42.68
CA LEU A 31 -11.41 4.47 -44.02
C LEU A 31 -10.33 3.44 -44.43
N GLY A 32 -9.95 2.51 -43.54
CA GLY A 32 -8.91 1.51 -43.82
C GLY A 32 -7.48 2.06 -43.75
N LEU A 33 -7.27 3.22 -43.12
CA LEU A 33 -5.95 3.84 -42.94
C LEU A 33 -5.19 3.32 -41.72
N GLY A 34 -5.88 2.58 -40.84
CA GLY A 34 -5.39 2.21 -39.51
C GLY A 34 -5.55 3.34 -38.49
N SER A 35 -5.14 3.10 -37.25
CA SER A 35 -5.10 4.14 -36.22
C SER A 35 -4.05 5.21 -36.58
N LEU A 36 -4.34 6.48 -36.32
CA LEU A 36 -3.41 7.59 -36.47
C LEU A 36 -2.50 7.68 -35.24
N SER A 37 -3.08 7.47 -34.05
CA SER A 37 -2.33 7.21 -32.82
C SER A 37 -1.68 5.83 -32.86
N SER A 38 -0.55 5.70 -32.17
CA SER A 38 0.17 4.43 -32.06
C SER A 38 0.61 4.19 -30.63
N GLN A 39 0.43 2.96 -30.19
CA GLN A 39 1.01 2.45 -28.96
C GLN A 39 1.61 1.08 -29.28
N PRO A 40 2.93 0.90 -29.13
CA PRO A 40 3.53 -0.40 -29.33
C PRO A 40 2.87 -1.46 -28.44
N GLY A 41 2.69 -2.66 -28.98
CA GLY A 41 2.18 -3.78 -28.21
C GLY A 41 3.08 -4.12 -27.01
N PRO A 42 2.52 -4.71 -25.94
CA PRO A 42 3.23 -4.95 -24.69
C PRO A 42 4.48 -5.82 -24.85
N ASP A 43 4.51 -6.70 -25.85
CA ASP A 43 5.63 -7.61 -26.11
C ASP A 43 6.84 -6.94 -26.76
N ALA A 44 6.67 -5.77 -27.39
CA ALA A 44 7.77 -5.05 -28.04
C ALA A 44 8.71 -4.39 -27.02
N TYR A 45 8.18 -4.05 -25.84
CA TYR A 45 8.89 -3.32 -24.79
C TYR A 45 8.62 -4.00 -23.45
N ARG A 46 9.54 -4.88 -23.02
CA ARG A 46 9.37 -5.74 -21.83
C ARG A 46 10.31 -5.32 -20.69
N PRO A 47 9.87 -4.47 -19.74
CA PRO A 47 10.72 -4.03 -18.65
C PRO A 47 11.22 -5.17 -17.76
N GLU A 48 10.50 -6.30 -17.70
CA GLU A 48 10.87 -7.48 -16.90
C GLU A 48 12.20 -8.08 -17.31
N GLY A 49 12.49 -8.02 -18.62
CA GLY A 49 13.70 -8.57 -19.23
C GLY A 49 14.90 -7.62 -19.18
N MET A 50 14.70 -6.36 -18.77
CA MET A 50 15.78 -5.38 -18.74
C MET A 50 16.66 -5.56 -17.50
N ALA A 51 17.97 -5.58 -17.70
CA ALA A 51 18.94 -5.68 -16.60
C ALA A 51 19.04 -4.38 -15.77
N TYR A 52 18.80 -3.24 -16.40
CA TYR A 52 18.91 -1.91 -15.79
C TYR A 52 17.72 -1.05 -16.17
N TRP A 53 17.32 -0.18 -15.25
CA TRP A 53 16.24 0.79 -15.41
C TRP A 53 16.76 2.21 -15.19
N THR A 54 16.12 3.19 -15.83
CA THR A 54 16.34 4.61 -15.56
C THR A 54 15.69 5.00 -14.23
N ILE A 55 16.00 6.19 -13.68
CA ILE A 55 15.39 6.64 -12.42
C ILE A 55 13.85 6.71 -12.55
N PRO A 56 13.24 7.29 -13.60
CA PRO A 56 11.78 7.30 -13.74
C PRO A 56 11.16 5.89 -13.75
N MET A 57 11.77 4.92 -14.45
CA MET A 57 11.30 3.53 -14.45
C MET A 57 11.37 2.89 -13.06
N VAL A 58 12.45 3.14 -12.30
CA VAL A 58 12.57 2.65 -10.92
C VAL A 58 11.49 3.27 -10.03
N LEU A 59 11.23 4.57 -10.15
CA LEU A 59 10.18 5.23 -9.38
C LEU A 59 8.80 4.71 -9.74
N ALA A 60 8.52 4.49 -11.03
CA ALA A 60 7.28 3.87 -11.48
C ALA A 60 7.08 2.50 -10.81
N TRP A 61 8.12 1.67 -10.78
CA TRP A 61 8.05 0.38 -10.08
C TRP A 61 7.77 0.55 -8.58
N ILE A 62 8.47 1.46 -7.90
CA ILE A 62 8.29 1.67 -6.46
C ILE A 62 6.87 2.18 -6.15
N VAL A 63 6.32 3.03 -7.00
CA VAL A 63 4.99 3.61 -6.81
C VAL A 63 3.90 2.58 -7.11
N TYR A 64 3.95 1.90 -8.25
CA TYR A 64 2.82 1.08 -8.71
C TYR A 64 3.00 -0.43 -8.52
N LEU A 65 4.24 -0.92 -8.39
CA LEU A 65 4.60 -2.34 -8.40
C LEU A 65 4.03 -3.11 -9.60
N ASP A 66 3.95 -2.42 -10.74
CA ASP A 66 3.34 -2.90 -11.98
C ASP A 66 4.28 -2.68 -13.17
N PHE A 67 4.35 -3.65 -14.09
CA PHE A 67 5.27 -3.58 -15.23
C PHE A 67 4.75 -2.73 -16.39
N GLU A 68 3.44 -2.59 -16.54
CA GLU A 68 2.87 -1.69 -17.55
C GLU A 68 3.20 -0.25 -17.20
N GLU A 69 3.06 0.10 -15.92
CA GLU A 69 3.48 1.41 -15.41
C GLU A 69 4.98 1.64 -15.64
N VAL A 70 5.84 0.65 -15.36
CA VAL A 70 7.29 0.79 -15.65
C VAL A 70 7.55 0.98 -17.14
N ARG A 71 6.81 0.31 -18.02
CA ARG A 71 6.91 0.45 -19.48
C ARG A 71 6.54 1.85 -19.93
N ASP A 72 5.50 2.44 -19.33
CA ASP A 72 5.06 3.79 -19.63
C ASP A 72 6.09 4.88 -19.30
N TRP A 73 7.09 4.54 -18.47
CA TRP A 73 8.26 5.38 -18.15
C TRP A 73 9.55 4.97 -18.88
N TYR A 74 9.47 4.04 -19.83
CA TYR A 74 10.61 3.62 -20.64
C TYR A 74 10.77 4.52 -21.88
N GLY A 75 11.89 5.25 -21.99
CA GLY A 75 12.11 6.25 -23.03
C GLY A 75 11.87 5.77 -24.47
N PRO A 76 12.52 4.67 -24.92
CA PRO A 76 12.27 4.06 -26.22
C PRO A 76 10.81 3.68 -26.49
N TYR A 77 10.07 3.23 -25.47
CA TYR A 77 8.64 2.93 -25.62
C TYR A 77 7.85 4.21 -25.89
N ARG A 78 8.07 5.25 -25.06
CA ARG A 78 7.40 6.55 -25.19
C ARG A 78 7.67 7.22 -26.52
N ALA A 79 8.87 7.05 -27.08
CA ALA A 79 9.22 7.61 -28.38
C ALA A 79 8.44 7.01 -29.56
N GLU A 80 7.92 5.79 -29.40
CA GLU A 80 7.04 5.15 -30.38
C GLU A 80 5.55 5.36 -30.08
N CYS A 81 5.23 6.01 -28.96
CA CYS A 81 3.86 6.33 -28.56
C CYS A 81 3.43 7.68 -29.13
N TRP A 82 2.49 7.65 -30.07
CA TRP A 82 1.84 8.83 -30.63
C TRP A 82 0.42 8.91 -30.11
N HIS A 83 0.05 10.05 -29.52
CA HIS A 83 -1.27 10.24 -28.91
C HIS A 83 -1.78 11.65 -29.16
N TRP A 84 -3.10 11.78 -29.10
CA TRP A 84 -3.76 13.04 -29.29
C TRP A 84 -3.72 13.87 -28.02
N ILE A 85 -3.18 15.08 -28.11
CA ILE A 85 -3.14 16.04 -27.01
C ILE A 85 -4.03 17.22 -27.38
N HIS A 86 -5.03 17.48 -26.55
CA HIS A 86 -5.81 18.70 -26.65
C HIS A 86 -4.99 19.88 -26.13
N ARG A 87 -4.74 20.87 -26.98
CA ARG A 87 -3.98 22.07 -26.61
C ARG A 87 -4.62 23.33 -27.16
N GLN A 88 -4.29 24.43 -26.49
CA GLN A 88 -4.51 25.77 -27.01
C GLN A 88 -3.18 26.36 -27.45
N TRP A 89 -3.13 26.96 -28.63
CA TRP A 89 -1.93 27.63 -29.14
C TRP A 89 -2.26 28.93 -29.84
N ARG A 90 -1.27 29.81 -30.00
CA ARG A 90 -1.38 31.08 -30.73
C ARG A 90 -0.47 31.07 -31.94
N VAL A 91 -0.94 31.62 -33.04
CA VAL A 91 -0.12 31.85 -34.25
C VAL A 91 0.44 33.27 -34.20
N GLY A 92 1.65 33.42 -33.67
CA GLY A 92 2.28 34.73 -33.41
C GLY A 92 1.90 35.33 -32.05
N LEU A 93 2.56 36.42 -31.67
CA LEU A 93 2.39 37.04 -30.33
C LEU A 93 0.95 37.50 -30.08
N ASP A 94 0.34 38.15 -31.07
CA ASP A 94 -1.01 38.73 -31.00
C ASP A 94 -2.05 37.95 -31.84
N GLY A 95 -1.70 36.74 -32.29
CA GLY A 95 -2.60 35.93 -33.10
C GLY A 95 -3.80 35.39 -32.33
N PRO A 96 -4.85 34.93 -33.05
CA PRO A 96 -5.97 34.24 -32.43
C PRO A 96 -5.49 32.98 -31.68
N VAL A 97 -6.18 32.67 -30.58
CA VAL A 97 -6.01 31.40 -29.88
C VAL A 97 -6.77 30.33 -30.66
N HIS A 98 -6.06 29.32 -31.09
CA HIS A 98 -6.61 28.09 -31.65
C HIS A 98 -6.71 27.05 -30.53
N THR A 99 -7.73 26.21 -30.64
CA THR A 99 -7.97 25.08 -29.73
C THR A 99 -8.26 23.87 -30.60
N GLY A 100 -7.57 22.77 -30.33
CA GLY A 100 -7.77 21.54 -31.09
C GLY A 100 -6.87 20.42 -30.60
N TRP A 101 -6.83 19.35 -31.38
CA TRP A 101 -6.10 18.13 -31.07
C TRP A 101 -4.89 17.99 -31.97
N LEU A 102 -3.73 17.77 -31.36
CA LEU A 102 -2.47 17.54 -32.06
C LEU A 102 -1.99 16.12 -31.77
N LEU A 103 -1.58 15.39 -32.81
CA LEU A 103 -0.95 14.09 -32.63
C LEU A 103 0.54 14.34 -32.33
N GLU A 104 0.95 14.03 -31.10
CA GLU A 104 2.32 14.24 -30.63
C GLU A 104 2.91 12.94 -30.07
N GLU A 105 4.23 12.82 -30.21
CA GLU A 105 5.04 11.83 -29.51
C GLU A 105 4.96 12.08 -28.00
N ARG A 106 4.92 11.02 -27.19
CA ARG A 106 4.98 11.18 -25.73
C ARG A 106 6.31 11.80 -25.33
N LEU A 107 6.25 12.85 -24.49
CA LEU A 107 7.44 13.50 -23.94
C LEU A 107 8.38 12.48 -23.28
N PRO A 108 9.70 12.63 -23.40
CA PRO A 108 10.69 11.81 -22.70
C PRO A 108 10.40 11.68 -21.19
N PRO A 109 10.67 10.50 -20.60
CA PRO A 109 10.41 10.28 -19.19
C PRO A 109 11.41 11.10 -18.37
N THR A 110 10.91 12.10 -17.65
CA THR A 110 11.70 12.90 -16.69
C THR A 110 11.11 12.80 -15.30
N LEU A 111 11.92 13.07 -14.26
CA LEU A 111 11.49 13.13 -12.87
C LEU A 111 10.45 14.23 -12.62
N SER A 112 10.57 15.35 -13.33
CA SER A 112 9.58 16.43 -13.28
C SER A 112 8.25 15.98 -13.87
N LEU A 113 8.30 15.31 -15.04
CA LEU A 113 7.11 14.75 -15.67
C LEU A 113 6.46 13.68 -14.79
N PHE A 114 7.25 12.80 -14.18
CA PHE A 114 6.79 11.76 -13.25
C PHE A 114 6.09 12.34 -12.01
N SER A 115 6.67 13.37 -11.42
CA SER A 115 6.06 14.03 -10.26
C SER A 115 4.75 14.73 -10.62
N THR A 116 4.66 15.25 -11.86
CA THR A 116 3.48 15.96 -12.36
C THR A 116 2.37 14.99 -12.75
N SER A 117 2.68 13.90 -13.45
CA SER A 117 1.68 12.90 -13.87
C SER A 117 0.96 12.27 -12.66
N LEU A 118 1.70 11.92 -11.61
CA LEU A 118 1.12 11.36 -10.39
C LEU A 118 0.16 12.30 -9.67
N ALA A 119 0.31 13.61 -9.86
CA ALA A 119 -0.66 14.57 -9.34
C ALA A 119 -1.96 14.58 -10.16
N PHE A 120 -1.89 14.29 -11.46
CA PHE A 120 -3.03 14.19 -12.36
C PHE A 120 -3.77 12.84 -12.24
N ASP A 121 -3.06 11.72 -12.15
CA ASP A 121 -3.68 10.38 -12.01
C ASP A 121 -4.64 10.30 -10.80
N LYS A 122 -4.30 11.00 -9.71
CA LYS A 122 -5.16 11.13 -8.52
C LYS A 122 -6.51 11.77 -8.78
N VAL A 123 -6.62 12.57 -9.84
CA VAL A 123 -7.85 13.30 -10.20
C VAL A 123 -8.72 12.46 -11.13
N GLU A 124 -8.10 11.72 -12.06
CA GLU A 124 -8.83 10.96 -13.08
C GLU A 124 -9.31 9.59 -12.58
N GLY A 125 -8.67 9.02 -11.55
CA GLY A 125 -9.14 7.80 -10.88
C GLY A 125 -9.05 6.53 -11.76
N GLU A 126 -8.39 6.62 -12.90
CA GLU A 126 -8.11 5.51 -13.80
C GLU A 126 -6.70 4.97 -13.52
N GLY A 127 -6.58 3.65 -13.29
CA GLY A 127 -5.31 2.96 -13.13
C GLY A 127 -5.08 2.26 -11.78
N PRO A 128 -3.97 1.52 -11.65
CA PRO A 128 -3.59 0.88 -10.40
C PRO A 128 -3.34 1.94 -9.31
N LEU A 129 -3.90 1.71 -8.12
CA LEU A 129 -3.70 2.62 -6.99
C LEU A 129 -2.22 2.67 -6.62
N PRO A 130 -1.60 3.86 -6.54
CA PRO A 130 -0.21 4.00 -6.14
C PRO A 130 -0.03 3.50 -4.71
N THR A 131 0.96 2.65 -4.50
CA THR A 131 1.32 2.10 -3.17
C THR A 131 1.97 3.14 -2.25
N MET A 132 2.56 4.19 -2.84
CA MET A 132 3.10 5.35 -2.14
C MET A 132 3.17 6.57 -3.06
N SER A 133 3.37 7.76 -2.50
CA SER A 133 3.54 8.98 -3.29
C SER A 133 4.87 9.03 -4.05
N ALA A 134 4.93 9.83 -5.12
CA ALA A 134 6.17 10.10 -5.86
C ALA A 134 7.32 10.54 -4.96
N ARG A 135 7.00 11.39 -3.97
CA ARG A 135 7.97 11.92 -3.00
C ARG A 135 8.54 10.81 -2.13
N GLU A 136 7.69 9.97 -1.56
CA GLU A 136 8.10 8.84 -0.72
C GLU A 136 8.90 7.81 -1.51
N ALA A 137 8.47 7.48 -2.72
CA ALA A 137 9.20 6.57 -3.61
C ALA A 137 10.62 7.08 -3.89
N ARG A 138 10.74 8.39 -4.18
CA ARG A 138 12.03 9.04 -4.41
C ARG A 138 12.91 9.05 -3.15
N GLU A 139 12.35 9.40 -2.00
CA GLU A 139 13.09 9.39 -0.73
C GLU A 139 13.57 7.97 -0.38
N SER A 140 12.71 6.97 -0.51
CA SER A 140 13.03 5.56 -0.33
C SER A 140 14.17 5.12 -1.25
N LEU A 141 14.08 5.46 -2.55
CA LEU A 141 15.14 5.17 -3.51
C LEU A 141 16.48 5.81 -3.12
N TRP A 142 16.46 7.09 -2.74
CA TRP A 142 17.68 7.83 -2.35
C TRP A 142 18.34 7.22 -1.11
N ILE A 143 17.56 6.80 -0.11
CA ILE A 143 18.09 6.12 1.09
C ILE A 143 18.80 4.83 0.68
N MET A 144 18.16 4.01 -0.15
CA MET A 144 18.73 2.73 -0.58
C MET A 144 20.04 2.88 -1.37
N LEU A 145 20.18 3.96 -2.14
CA LEU A 145 21.40 4.29 -2.88
C LEU A 145 22.51 4.84 -1.95
N ARG A 146 22.15 5.70 -0.99
CA ARG A 146 23.07 6.26 0.02
C ARG A 146 23.66 5.19 0.93
N ASP A 147 22.83 4.25 1.38
CA ASP A 147 23.25 3.21 2.30
C ASP A 147 23.93 2.02 1.59
N GLY A 148 24.03 2.08 0.25
CA GLY A 148 24.71 1.06 -0.55
C GLY A 148 23.93 -0.24 -0.74
N PHE A 149 22.64 -0.27 -0.37
CA PHE A 149 21.76 -1.41 -0.67
C PHE A 149 21.47 -1.54 -2.17
N LEU A 150 21.48 -0.42 -2.88
CA LEU A 150 21.43 -0.36 -4.33
C LEU A 150 22.70 0.26 -4.90
N LYS A 151 23.07 -0.22 -6.08
CA LYS A 151 24.11 0.36 -6.91
C LYS A 151 23.49 1.12 -8.06
N ALA A 152 24.18 2.15 -8.52
CA ALA A 152 23.81 2.89 -9.72
C ALA A 152 25.06 3.19 -10.55
N SER A 153 24.88 3.34 -11.86
CA SER A 153 25.91 3.85 -12.75
C SER A 153 25.38 5.03 -13.54
N GLY A 154 26.23 5.98 -13.90
CA GLY A 154 25.86 7.12 -14.73
C GLY A 154 27.02 7.58 -15.57
N ILE A 155 26.75 8.38 -16.60
CA ILE A 155 27.77 9.08 -17.36
C ILE A 155 28.19 10.30 -16.55
N ASP A 156 29.40 10.25 -16.01
CA ASP A 156 30.01 11.37 -15.29
C ASP A 156 30.18 12.56 -16.24
N MET A 157 29.65 13.73 -15.85
CA MET A 157 29.60 14.90 -16.73
C MET A 157 30.97 15.55 -16.96
N GLY A 158 31.92 15.39 -16.05
CA GLY A 158 33.27 15.94 -16.19
C GLY A 158 34.15 15.11 -17.12
N THR A 159 33.98 13.79 -17.11
CA THR A 159 34.82 12.84 -17.86
C THR A 159 34.13 12.26 -19.10
N GLY A 160 32.80 12.33 -19.18
CA GLY A 160 31.99 11.71 -20.24
C GLY A 160 31.97 10.18 -20.21
N ARG A 161 32.47 9.54 -19.14
CA ARG A 161 32.55 8.08 -19.02
C ARG A 161 31.46 7.53 -18.11
N ARG A 162 30.96 6.34 -18.42
CA ARG A 162 30.06 5.61 -17.52
C ARG A 162 30.85 5.05 -16.34
N VAL A 163 30.45 5.41 -15.13
CA VAL A 163 31.09 5.01 -13.87
C VAL A 163 30.02 4.55 -12.87
N GLU A 164 30.42 3.69 -11.92
CA GLU A 164 29.59 3.42 -10.73
C GLU A 164 29.53 4.72 -9.88
N ILE A 165 28.34 5.12 -9.47
CA ILE A 165 28.14 6.32 -8.65
C ILE A 165 28.36 5.92 -7.19
N PRO A 166 29.38 6.46 -6.49
CA PRO A 166 29.66 6.10 -5.11
C PRO A 166 28.46 6.35 -4.18
N SER A 167 28.19 5.44 -3.24
CA SER A 167 27.09 5.60 -2.27
C SER A 167 27.17 6.92 -1.49
N LEU A 168 28.38 7.38 -1.16
CA LEU A 168 28.60 8.63 -0.45
C LEU A 168 28.14 9.87 -1.26
N ASP A 169 28.25 9.82 -2.59
CA ASP A 169 27.87 10.94 -3.44
C ASP A 169 26.37 11.20 -3.39
N TRP A 170 25.55 10.17 -3.19
CA TRP A 170 24.10 10.29 -3.10
C TRP A 170 23.62 11.18 -1.95
N HIS A 171 24.47 11.48 -0.97
CA HIS A 171 24.17 12.47 0.07
C HIS A 171 24.07 13.90 -0.47
N GLU A 172 24.86 14.22 -1.49
CA GLU A 172 24.95 15.55 -2.09
C GLU A 172 24.23 15.66 -3.44
N LEU A 173 23.96 14.52 -4.09
CA LEU A 173 23.27 14.48 -5.38
C LEU A 173 21.78 14.82 -5.23
N VAL A 174 21.34 15.82 -5.99
CA VAL A 174 19.94 16.20 -6.17
C VAL A 174 19.51 15.98 -7.62
N PRO A 175 18.27 15.53 -7.86
CA PRO A 175 17.74 15.43 -9.21
C PRO A 175 17.52 16.82 -9.81
N VAL A 176 17.94 17.01 -11.05
CA VAL A 176 17.69 18.23 -11.83
C VAL A 176 17.26 17.86 -13.24
N GLN A 177 16.40 18.69 -13.83
CA GLN A 177 16.06 18.55 -15.24
C GLN A 177 17.19 19.13 -16.08
N GLY A 178 17.91 18.27 -16.80
CA GLY A 178 19.00 18.65 -17.67
C GLY A 178 18.52 19.39 -18.93
N ARG A 179 19.48 19.84 -19.74
CA ARG A 179 19.17 20.36 -21.08
C ARG A 179 18.78 19.18 -21.98
N GLY A 180 17.67 19.33 -22.70
CA GLY A 180 17.19 18.30 -23.63
C GLY A 180 16.37 17.19 -22.96
N GLU A 181 15.69 17.50 -21.84
CA GLU A 181 14.70 16.61 -21.22
C GLU A 181 15.28 15.26 -20.76
N VAL A 182 16.56 15.27 -20.37
CA VAL A 182 17.21 14.12 -19.72
C VAL A 182 17.34 14.43 -18.23
N ASP A 183 16.98 13.46 -17.39
CA ASP A 183 17.23 13.58 -15.95
C ASP A 183 18.72 13.49 -15.65
N GLU A 184 19.18 14.42 -14.84
CA GLU A 184 20.53 14.45 -14.31
C GLU A 184 20.48 14.45 -12.79
N VAL A 185 21.53 13.93 -12.16
CA VAL A 185 21.75 14.06 -10.71
C VAL A 185 23.03 14.87 -10.50
N ARG A 186 22.95 15.97 -9.76
CA ARG A 186 24.06 16.94 -9.60
C ARG A 186 24.35 17.23 -8.15
N ARG A 187 25.61 17.56 -7.84
CA ARG A 187 26.01 18.08 -6.52
C ARG A 187 25.51 19.52 -6.41
N GLY A 188 24.31 19.70 -5.85
CA GLY A 188 23.58 20.98 -5.90
C GLY A 188 23.03 21.32 -7.30
N LEU A 189 22.55 22.55 -7.51
CA LEU A 189 21.86 22.93 -8.75
C LEU A 189 22.79 23.13 -9.96
N LEU A 190 24.04 23.53 -9.72
CA LEU A 190 25.00 23.91 -10.78
C LEU A 190 26.30 23.09 -10.76
N GLY A 191 26.43 22.12 -9.84
CA GLY A 191 27.65 21.32 -9.74
C GLY A 191 27.75 20.22 -10.79
N ASP A 192 28.91 19.56 -10.78
CA ASP A 192 29.12 18.31 -11.53
C ASP A 192 28.17 17.21 -11.05
N GLY A 193 28.06 16.15 -11.83
CA GLY A 193 27.15 15.07 -11.54
C GLY A 193 27.13 14.02 -12.63
N TYR A 194 25.99 13.35 -12.75
CA TYR A 194 25.81 12.20 -13.61
C TYR A 194 24.53 12.35 -14.45
N ARG A 195 24.63 11.98 -15.72
CA ARG A 195 23.47 11.82 -16.63
C ARG A 195 23.26 10.37 -17.00
N GLU A 196 22.09 10.04 -17.53
CA GLU A 196 21.73 8.67 -17.94
C GLU A 196 21.98 7.64 -16.83
N VAL A 197 21.48 7.95 -15.63
CA VAL A 197 21.62 7.09 -14.47
C VAL A 197 20.83 5.81 -14.67
N LEU A 198 21.50 4.68 -14.48
CA LEU A 198 20.97 3.33 -14.62
C LEU A 198 21.13 2.56 -13.31
N ILE A 199 20.06 1.90 -12.89
CA ILE A 199 19.97 1.14 -11.64
C ILE A 199 19.61 -0.31 -11.99
N PRO A 200 20.30 -1.34 -11.44
CA PRO A 200 19.96 -2.73 -11.69
C PRO A 200 18.52 -3.05 -11.27
N SER A 201 17.72 -3.60 -12.18
CA SER A 201 16.29 -3.83 -11.96
C SER A 201 16.00 -4.95 -10.96
N ALA A 202 16.83 -6.00 -10.92
CA ALA A 202 16.59 -7.16 -10.07
C ALA A 202 16.68 -6.83 -8.56
N PRO A 203 17.70 -6.10 -8.07
CA PRO A 203 17.72 -5.59 -6.70
C PRO A 203 16.51 -4.70 -6.39
N VAL A 204 16.14 -3.78 -7.28
CA VAL A 204 14.95 -2.92 -7.11
C VAL A 204 13.70 -3.77 -6.88
N ARG A 205 13.40 -4.72 -7.77
CA ARG A 205 12.24 -5.62 -7.62
C ARG A 205 12.29 -6.50 -6.37
N ARG A 206 13.49 -6.83 -5.88
CA ARG A 206 13.64 -7.61 -4.65
C ARG A 206 13.32 -6.79 -3.41
N HIS A 207 13.73 -5.52 -3.38
CA HIS A 207 13.51 -4.61 -2.26
C HIS A 207 12.08 -4.07 -2.23
N TRP A 208 11.53 -3.70 -3.38
CA TRP A 208 10.12 -3.33 -3.53
C TRP A 208 9.42 -4.44 -4.28
N ARG A 209 8.82 -5.36 -3.52
CA ARG A 209 7.95 -6.40 -4.05
C ARG A 209 6.56 -6.18 -3.50
N ARG A 210 5.55 -6.56 -4.26
CA ARG A 210 4.19 -6.71 -3.73
C ARG A 210 4.23 -7.85 -2.71
N VAL A 211 4.46 -7.50 -1.46
CA VAL A 211 4.18 -8.41 -0.37
C VAL A 211 2.66 -8.42 -0.33
N GLU A 212 2.04 -9.49 -0.81
CA GLU A 212 0.65 -9.75 -0.46
C GLU A 212 0.61 -9.71 1.06
N LYS A 213 0.07 -8.61 1.62
CA LYS A 213 -0.14 -8.53 3.05
C LYS A 213 -0.98 -9.76 3.36
N PRO A 214 -0.49 -10.69 4.20
CA PRO A 214 -1.35 -11.75 4.69
C PRO A 214 -2.59 -11.03 5.22
N ARG A 215 -3.79 -11.43 4.76
CA ARG A 215 -5.03 -10.92 5.35
C ARG A 215 -5.00 -11.32 6.81
N LEU A 216 -4.48 -10.44 7.63
CA LEU A 216 -4.40 -10.61 9.06
C LEU A 216 -5.82 -10.43 9.55
N ILE A 217 -6.49 -11.55 9.78
CA ILE A 217 -7.79 -11.57 10.44
C ILE A 217 -7.55 -10.95 11.82
N PRO A 218 -8.24 -9.85 12.18
CA PRO A 218 -8.09 -9.28 13.50
C PRO A 218 -8.39 -10.34 14.53
N THR A 219 -7.65 -10.30 15.62
CA THR A 219 -7.99 -11.08 16.80
C THR A 219 -9.40 -10.74 17.29
N GLU A 220 -10.01 -11.68 18.01
CA GLU A 220 -11.28 -11.43 18.68
C GLU A 220 -11.20 -10.17 19.52
N THR A 221 -12.23 -9.31 19.44
CA THR A 221 -12.21 -8.01 20.12
C THR A 221 -12.08 -8.23 21.63
N MET A 222 -11.00 -7.73 22.22
CA MET A 222 -10.75 -7.85 23.66
C MET A 222 -11.65 -6.90 24.45
N ALA A 223 -12.56 -7.45 25.26
CA ALA A 223 -13.42 -6.66 26.12
C ALA A 223 -12.64 -6.05 27.31
N PRO A 224 -12.93 -4.80 27.73
CA PRO A 224 -12.29 -4.12 28.86
C PRO A 224 -12.85 -4.61 30.23
N VAL A 225 -12.87 -5.92 30.44
CA VAL A 225 -13.38 -6.56 31.67
C VAL A 225 -12.29 -6.64 32.74
N GLY A 226 -12.71 -6.45 33.99
CA GLY A 226 -11.83 -6.52 35.16
C GLY A 226 -11.10 -5.21 35.45
N HIS A 227 -10.02 -5.34 36.22
CA HIS A 227 -9.07 -4.28 36.56
C HIS A 227 -7.82 -4.37 35.67
N GLY A 228 -6.98 -3.33 35.72
CA GLY A 228 -5.69 -3.30 35.03
C GLY A 228 -5.74 -2.61 33.67
N TYR A 229 -4.81 -2.98 32.81
CA TYR A 229 -4.56 -2.34 31.53
C TYR A 229 -4.80 -3.32 30.37
N MET A 230 -5.04 -2.79 29.18
CA MET A 230 -5.10 -3.53 27.91
C MET A 230 -4.26 -2.85 26.84
N PRO A 231 -3.76 -3.57 25.82
CA PRO A 231 -3.04 -2.96 24.71
C PRO A 231 -3.84 -1.84 24.05
N LEU A 232 -3.15 -0.76 23.66
CA LEU A 232 -3.77 0.42 23.05
C LEU A 232 -4.53 0.05 21.77
N TYR A 233 -3.95 -0.79 20.91
CA TYR A 233 -4.63 -1.36 19.73
C TYR A 233 -5.98 -2.00 20.10
N CYS A 234 -6.01 -2.83 21.14
CA CYS A 234 -7.23 -3.55 21.54
C CYS A 234 -8.33 -2.57 21.99
N ALA A 235 -7.96 -1.46 22.64
CA ALA A 235 -8.93 -0.43 23.01
C ALA A 235 -9.46 0.31 21.78
N ALA A 236 -8.60 0.62 20.81
CA ALA A 236 -9.03 1.21 19.54
C ALA A 236 -9.95 0.25 18.76
N GLN A 237 -9.61 -1.05 18.72
CA GLN A 237 -10.44 -2.09 18.12
C GLN A 237 -11.81 -2.17 18.80
N TRP A 238 -11.86 -2.15 20.14
CA TRP A 238 -13.10 -2.11 20.91
C TRP A 238 -14.00 -0.95 20.49
N ILE A 239 -13.42 0.24 20.30
CA ILE A 239 -14.16 1.43 19.85
C ILE A 239 -14.63 1.27 18.39
N ALA A 240 -13.74 0.86 17.49
CA ALA A 240 -14.02 0.71 16.06
C ALA A 240 -15.12 -0.32 15.80
N THR A 241 -15.10 -1.46 16.50
CA THR A 241 -16.11 -2.52 16.38
C THR A 241 -17.36 -2.26 17.22
N ALA A 242 -17.46 -1.13 17.92
CA ALA A 242 -18.52 -0.83 18.87
C ALA A 242 -18.75 -1.98 19.88
N GLY A 243 -17.67 -2.50 20.45
CA GLY A 243 -17.66 -3.60 21.40
C GLY A 243 -17.88 -4.97 20.75
N GLY A 244 -17.34 -5.16 19.54
CA GLY A 244 -17.51 -6.39 18.75
C GLY A 244 -18.89 -6.53 18.09
N ARG A 245 -19.71 -5.48 18.08
CA ARG A 245 -21.05 -5.47 17.46
C ARG A 245 -21.02 -5.19 15.96
N ARG A 246 -19.89 -4.69 15.45
CA ARG A 246 -19.67 -4.36 14.05
C ARG A 246 -18.42 -5.07 13.56
N ASP A 247 -18.58 -5.81 12.48
CA ASP A 247 -17.46 -6.26 11.67
C ASP A 247 -17.10 -5.18 10.66
N PHE A 248 -15.82 -5.02 10.39
CA PHE A 248 -15.34 -4.19 9.30
C PHE A 248 -14.06 -4.78 8.72
N ASP A 249 -13.74 -4.39 7.48
CA ASP A 249 -12.49 -4.76 6.84
C ASP A 249 -11.32 -4.10 7.59
N PRO A 250 -10.33 -4.85 8.12
CA PRO A 250 -9.23 -4.26 8.88
C PRO A 250 -8.42 -3.24 8.08
N ASP A 251 -8.44 -3.34 6.74
CA ASP A 251 -7.79 -2.39 5.84
C ASP A 251 -8.64 -1.11 5.63
N ASP A 252 -9.88 -1.04 6.13
CA ASP A 252 -10.73 0.16 6.08
C ASP A 252 -10.32 1.18 7.14
N LEU A 253 -9.42 2.09 6.73
CA LEU A 253 -8.92 3.18 7.57
C LEU A 253 -10.02 4.13 8.05
N GLU A 254 -11.16 4.22 7.37
CA GLU A 254 -12.25 5.11 7.78
C GLU A 254 -12.95 4.65 9.06
N GLN A 255 -12.82 3.37 9.44
CA GLN A 255 -13.27 2.88 10.74
C GLN A 255 -12.24 3.11 11.84
N TRP A 256 -10.95 3.01 11.51
CA TRP A 256 -9.87 3.22 12.48
C TRP A 256 -9.72 4.69 12.87
N ARG A 257 -9.83 5.63 11.91
CA ARG A 257 -9.61 7.06 12.15
C ARG A 257 -10.48 7.64 13.28
N PRO A 258 -11.81 7.43 13.31
CA PRO A 258 -12.66 7.90 14.41
C PRO A 258 -12.29 7.26 15.75
N ALA A 259 -12.02 5.95 15.76
CA ALA A 259 -11.70 5.22 16.98
C ALA A 259 -10.40 5.72 17.63
N TYR A 260 -9.34 5.91 16.84
CA TYR A 260 -8.08 6.47 17.33
C TYR A 260 -8.22 7.93 17.73
N ARG A 261 -8.93 8.75 16.96
CA ARG A 261 -9.16 10.16 17.32
C ARG A 261 -9.83 10.27 18.69
N ASP A 262 -10.87 9.50 18.93
CA ASP A 262 -11.62 9.55 20.19
C ASP A 262 -10.79 8.98 21.35
N LEU A 263 -10.02 7.91 21.13
CA LEU A 263 -9.12 7.33 22.13
C LEU A 263 -7.97 8.29 22.51
N VAL A 264 -7.30 8.87 21.52
CA VAL A 264 -6.21 9.84 21.70
C VAL A 264 -6.72 11.12 22.39
N ALA A 265 -7.94 11.57 22.07
CA ALA A 265 -8.58 12.68 22.77
C ALA A 265 -8.85 12.36 24.25
N ALA A 266 -9.32 11.16 24.56
CA ALA A 266 -9.51 10.72 25.94
C ALA A 266 -8.19 10.61 26.72
N ILE A 267 -7.12 10.12 26.10
CA ILE A 267 -5.80 10.04 26.71
C ILE A 267 -5.24 11.44 26.98
N SER A 268 -5.26 12.32 25.96
CA SER A 268 -4.69 13.68 26.05
C SER A 268 -5.42 14.61 27.02
N SER A 269 -6.68 14.29 27.37
CA SER A 269 -7.47 15.01 28.37
C SER A 269 -7.37 14.38 29.78
N ASP A 270 -6.48 13.41 29.98
CA ASP A 270 -6.34 12.63 31.23
C ASP A 270 -7.62 11.85 31.64
N ALA A 271 -8.59 11.69 30.74
CA ALA A 271 -9.80 10.91 31.01
C ALA A 271 -9.53 9.39 31.08
N ILE A 272 -8.45 8.94 30.43
CA ILE A 272 -7.95 7.55 30.50
C ILE A 272 -6.47 7.57 30.83
N ARG A 273 -6.08 6.77 31.84
CA ARG A 273 -4.67 6.56 32.17
C ARG A 273 -4.01 5.66 31.14
N ILE A 274 -2.78 6.02 30.79
CA ILE A 274 -1.94 5.28 29.86
C ILE A 274 -0.58 4.97 30.50
N VAL A 275 -0.08 3.77 30.24
CA VAL A 275 1.27 3.34 30.60
C VAL A 275 1.97 2.80 29.35
N GLY A 276 3.29 2.79 29.39
CA GLY A 276 4.12 2.24 28.31
C GLY A 276 5.47 1.81 28.88
N VAL A 277 6.25 1.11 28.07
CA VAL A 277 7.60 0.71 28.41
C VAL A 277 8.61 1.67 27.81
N THR A 278 9.49 2.20 28.65
CA THR A 278 10.65 2.99 28.24
C THR A 278 11.90 2.38 28.86
N GLY A 279 12.86 1.98 28.02
CA GLY A 279 13.93 1.07 28.44
C GLY A 279 13.35 -0.28 28.90
N SER A 280 13.57 -0.65 30.17
CA SER A 280 13.07 -1.90 30.76
C SER A 280 11.93 -1.71 31.76
N GLU A 281 11.44 -0.49 31.96
CA GLU A 281 10.47 -0.17 33.00
C GLU A 281 9.12 0.26 32.40
N THR A 282 8.03 -0.25 32.97
CA THR A 282 6.69 0.24 32.69
C THR A 282 6.42 1.51 33.50
N LYS A 283 6.09 2.61 32.84
CA LYS A 283 5.84 3.92 33.45
C LYS A 283 4.58 4.58 32.89
N PRO A 284 3.94 5.49 33.64
CA PRO A 284 2.93 6.38 33.09
C PRO A 284 3.50 7.20 31.92
N VAL A 285 2.76 7.25 30.81
CA VAL A 285 3.13 8.06 29.64
C VAL A 285 2.50 9.44 29.82
N PRO A 286 3.24 10.55 29.65
CA PRO A 286 2.64 11.88 29.79
C PRO A 286 1.51 12.12 28.76
N ALA A 287 0.30 12.40 29.25
CA ALA A 287 -0.91 12.56 28.42
C ALA A 287 -0.78 13.62 27.32
N HIS A 288 -0.10 14.73 27.61
CA HIS A 288 0.08 15.83 26.63
C HIS A 288 0.83 15.41 25.36
N LEU A 289 1.57 14.29 25.37
CA LEU A 289 2.23 13.77 24.16
C LEU A 289 1.22 13.29 23.11
N PHE A 290 -0.01 13.00 23.52
CA PHE A 290 -1.08 12.55 22.62
C PHE A 290 -1.88 13.73 22.02
N ALA A 291 -1.69 14.96 22.50
CA ALA A 291 -2.42 16.11 22.00
C ALA A 291 -1.98 16.45 20.56
N GLY A 292 -2.87 16.21 19.59
CA GLY A 292 -2.60 16.48 18.17
C GLY A 292 -1.61 15.51 17.51
N ILE A 293 -1.29 14.38 18.15
CA ILE A 293 -0.34 13.41 17.61
C ILE A 293 -0.85 12.80 16.30
N ARG A 294 0.04 12.63 15.32
CA ARG A 294 -0.25 11.86 14.10
C ARG A 294 -0.26 10.37 14.45
N VAL A 295 -1.26 9.66 13.94
CA VAL A 295 -1.43 8.22 14.16
C VAL A 295 -1.19 7.49 12.85
N LYS A 296 -0.27 6.53 12.86
CA LYS A 296 -0.17 5.47 11.86
C LYS A 296 -1.08 4.34 12.32
N HIS A 297 -2.15 4.10 11.57
CA HIS A 297 -3.19 3.16 11.95
C HIS A 297 -2.73 1.71 11.74
N PRO A 298 -3.39 0.74 12.40
CA PRO A 298 -3.20 -0.67 12.07
C PRO A 298 -3.43 -0.91 10.58
N TYR A 299 -2.65 -1.80 9.98
CA TYR A 299 -2.76 -2.21 8.56
C TYR A 299 -2.45 -1.12 7.50
N GLU A 300 -2.45 0.16 7.87
CA GLU A 300 -1.93 1.26 7.05
C GLU A 300 -0.51 0.94 6.61
N ASP A 301 -0.19 1.20 5.34
CA ASP A 301 1.18 1.10 4.85
C ASP A 301 2.09 2.02 5.64
N MET A 302 3.32 1.56 5.81
CA MET A 302 4.32 2.31 6.55
C MET A 302 4.69 3.56 5.75
N ALA A 303 4.06 4.69 6.06
CA ALA A 303 4.41 5.96 5.47
C ALA A 303 5.80 6.36 5.99
N LEU A 304 6.81 6.24 5.12
CA LEU A 304 8.21 6.50 5.48
C LEU A 304 8.41 7.93 5.97
N ASP A 305 7.58 8.87 5.51
CA ASP A 305 7.62 10.26 5.95
C ASP A 305 7.32 10.41 7.45
N LEU A 306 6.42 9.60 8.01
CA LEU A 306 6.10 9.58 9.44
C LEU A 306 7.31 9.09 10.26
N ILE A 307 7.89 7.96 9.86
CA ILE A 307 8.98 7.31 10.61
C ILE A 307 10.28 8.10 10.51
N LEU A 308 10.54 8.73 9.36
CA LEU A 308 11.73 9.53 9.16
C LEU A 308 11.58 10.98 9.66
N SER A 309 10.39 11.36 10.13
CA SER A 309 10.17 12.70 10.68
C SER A 309 10.86 12.87 12.05
N ASN A 310 11.11 14.14 12.42
CA ASN A 310 11.47 14.50 13.79
C ASN A 310 10.23 14.62 14.70
N GLU A 311 9.03 14.44 14.16
CA GLU A 311 7.78 14.55 14.92
C GLU A 311 7.53 13.23 15.62
N LEU A 312 7.08 13.30 16.87
CA LEU A 312 6.65 12.11 17.59
C LEU A 312 5.33 11.62 16.97
N VAL A 313 5.29 10.35 16.58
CA VAL A 313 4.12 9.72 15.96
C VAL A 313 3.67 8.52 16.79
N LEU A 314 2.36 8.28 16.84
CA LEU A 314 1.80 7.04 17.40
C LEU A 314 1.78 6.00 16.28
N VAL A 315 2.62 4.98 16.40
CA VAL A 315 2.60 3.82 15.52
C VAL A 315 1.79 2.73 16.21
N SER A 316 0.62 2.41 15.65
CA SER A 316 -0.17 1.28 16.10
C SER A 316 0.04 0.05 15.21
N LEU A 317 0.21 -1.10 15.87
CA LEU A 317 0.36 -2.40 15.23
C LEU A 317 -0.75 -3.34 15.71
N PRO A 318 -1.26 -4.24 14.84
CA PRO A 318 -2.27 -5.20 15.23
C PRO A 318 -1.82 -6.08 16.41
N TYR A 319 -2.67 -6.22 17.42
CA TYR A 319 -2.45 -7.21 18.47
C TYR A 319 -2.80 -8.61 17.94
N ILE A 320 -1.80 -9.47 17.78
CA ILE A 320 -1.95 -10.86 17.31
C ILE A 320 -2.07 -11.81 18.50
N ASP A 321 -1.10 -11.74 19.40
CA ASP A 321 -1.07 -12.46 20.67
C ASP A 321 -0.02 -11.84 21.60
N GLU A 322 0.06 -12.35 22.82
CA GLU A 322 0.99 -11.85 23.83
C GLU A 322 2.46 -12.06 23.43
N GLU A 323 2.79 -13.17 22.75
CA GLU A 323 4.17 -13.48 22.35
C GLU A 323 4.69 -12.47 21.32
N HIS A 324 3.92 -12.21 20.27
CA HIS A 324 4.26 -11.22 19.24
C HIS A 324 4.31 -9.81 19.84
N TRP A 325 3.35 -9.48 20.70
CA TRP A 325 3.28 -8.17 21.35
C TRP A 325 4.48 -7.91 22.26
N LEU A 326 4.92 -8.92 23.03
CA LEU A 326 6.14 -8.87 23.83
C LEU A 326 7.42 -8.89 22.96
N GLY A 327 7.35 -9.49 21.76
CA GLY A 327 8.42 -9.53 20.77
C GLY A 327 8.66 -8.22 20.00
N GLY A 328 7.97 -7.13 20.36
CA GLY A 328 8.13 -5.81 19.76
C GLY A 328 7.04 -5.44 18.76
N PHE A 329 6.07 -6.33 18.49
CA PHE A 329 4.92 -6.03 17.63
C PHE A 329 3.82 -5.33 18.45
N SER A 330 4.11 -4.11 18.90
CA SER A 330 3.27 -3.36 19.85
C SER A 330 3.08 -1.90 19.44
N ASP A 331 2.06 -1.26 20.01
CA ASP A 331 1.86 0.19 19.88
C ASP A 331 3.04 0.96 20.49
N ALA A 332 3.53 1.99 19.79
CA ALA A 332 4.70 2.76 20.18
C ALA A 332 4.55 4.26 19.88
N LEU A 333 5.20 5.10 20.70
CA LEU A 333 5.51 6.49 20.38
C LEU A 333 6.93 6.54 19.84
N THR A 334 7.07 6.88 18.56
CA THR A 334 8.35 6.77 17.84
C THR A 334 8.62 8.03 17.03
N ASP A 335 9.90 8.30 16.77
CA ASP A 335 10.38 9.28 15.80
C ASP A 335 11.58 8.71 15.05
N ARG A 336 12.26 9.48 14.19
CA ARG A 336 13.44 9.00 13.47
C ARG A 336 14.62 8.50 14.33
N ARG A 337 14.61 8.76 15.64
CA ARG A 337 15.63 8.30 16.60
C ARG A 337 15.25 6.97 17.25
N GLY A 338 14.04 6.47 17.00
CA GLY A 338 13.51 5.21 17.49
C GLY A 338 12.37 5.39 18.51
N ASP A 339 12.06 4.30 19.20
CA ASP A 339 10.94 4.26 20.12
C ASP A 339 11.27 4.97 21.44
N HIS A 340 10.47 5.99 21.78
CA HIS A 340 10.50 6.63 23.09
C HIS A 340 9.71 5.81 24.11
N TRP A 341 8.61 5.21 23.63
CA TRP A 341 7.72 4.34 24.38
C TRP A 341 7.26 3.19 23.49
N SER A 342 7.26 1.97 24.02
CA SER A 342 6.69 0.79 23.38
C SER A 342 5.63 0.15 24.28
N ARG A 343 4.89 -0.83 23.78
CA ARG A 343 3.91 -1.60 24.56
C ARG A 343 2.92 -0.68 25.29
N LEU A 344 2.37 0.29 24.56
CA LEU A 344 1.39 1.22 25.12
C LEU A 344 0.13 0.47 25.54
N MET A 345 -0.35 0.75 26.76
CA MET A 345 -1.54 0.14 27.33
C MET A 345 -2.40 1.19 28.03
N VAL A 346 -3.72 1.06 27.91
CA VAL A 346 -4.70 1.95 28.52
C VAL A 346 -5.49 1.26 29.62
N GLU A 347 -5.92 2.03 30.62
CA GLU A 347 -6.66 1.49 31.76
C GLU A 347 -8.06 1.01 31.33
N LYS A 348 -8.37 -0.27 31.59
CA LYS A 348 -9.64 -0.90 31.17
C LYS A 348 -10.87 -0.21 31.76
N SER A 349 -10.78 0.28 32.99
CA SER A 349 -11.87 0.98 33.69
C SER A 349 -12.27 2.28 32.95
N GLY A 350 -11.28 3.02 32.46
CA GLY A 350 -11.48 4.24 31.68
C GLY A 350 -12.15 3.95 30.34
N VAL A 351 -11.65 2.95 29.60
CA VAL A 351 -12.24 2.52 28.32
C VAL A 351 -13.70 2.12 28.51
N ARG A 352 -14.01 1.30 29.51
CA ARG A 352 -15.38 0.86 29.82
C ARG A 352 -16.31 2.02 30.21
N THR A 353 -15.79 3.04 30.88
CA THR A 353 -16.58 4.19 31.33
C THR A 353 -16.92 5.13 30.17
N LEU A 354 -15.99 5.36 29.24
CA LEU A 354 -16.19 6.27 28.11
C LEU A 354 -16.92 5.61 26.94
N TRP A 355 -16.71 4.32 26.70
CA TRP A 355 -17.38 3.56 25.65
C TRP A 355 -18.11 2.33 26.21
N PRO A 356 -19.18 2.56 27.00
CA PRO A 356 -20.04 1.49 27.51
C PRO A 356 -20.93 1.00 26.38
N PHE A 357 -20.37 0.25 25.44
CA PHE A 357 -21.19 -0.53 24.51
C PHE A 357 -21.91 -1.57 25.37
N ASP A 358 -23.23 -1.43 25.54
CA ASP A 358 -23.98 -2.09 26.63
C ASP A 358 -23.50 -3.53 26.89
N ASP A 359 -23.35 -3.89 28.16
CA ASP A 359 -23.28 -5.28 28.65
C ASP A 359 -24.61 -6.03 28.42
N ALA A 360 -25.33 -5.73 27.32
CA ALA A 360 -26.55 -6.41 26.97
C ALA A 360 -26.26 -7.92 26.97
N PRO A 361 -27.07 -8.72 27.69
CA PRO A 361 -26.85 -10.15 27.80
C PRO A 361 -26.65 -10.70 26.39
N PRO A 362 -25.64 -11.57 26.19
CA PRO A 362 -25.22 -12.01 24.87
C PRO A 362 -26.46 -12.44 24.09
N ARG A 363 -26.86 -11.63 23.09
CA ARG A 363 -28.05 -11.92 22.30
C ARG A 363 -27.81 -13.25 21.60
N SER A 364 -28.54 -14.27 22.04
CA SER A 364 -28.55 -15.59 21.43
C SER A 364 -29.21 -15.50 20.05
N GLY A 365 -28.42 -15.27 19.01
CA GLY A 365 -28.88 -15.46 17.62
C GLY A 365 -28.49 -14.36 16.65
N ALA A 366 -27.19 -14.15 16.41
CA ALA A 366 -26.61 -13.50 15.22
C ALA A 366 -25.10 -13.87 15.13
N PRO A 367 -24.44 -13.70 13.97
CA PRO A 367 -23.06 -14.14 13.72
C PRO A 367 -22.09 -13.56 14.76
N GLY A 368 -21.18 -14.38 15.31
CA GLY A 368 -20.27 -13.96 16.39
C GLY A 368 -20.54 -14.60 17.77
N ARG A 369 -21.43 -15.60 17.89
CA ARG A 369 -21.43 -16.46 19.08
C ARG A 369 -20.07 -17.14 19.17
N PRO A 370 -19.38 -17.19 20.34
CA PRO A 370 -18.11 -17.90 20.48
C PRO A 370 -18.30 -19.31 19.94
N THR A 371 -17.71 -19.55 18.77
CA THR A 371 -17.82 -20.85 18.13
C THR A 371 -16.90 -21.76 18.92
N SER A 372 -17.39 -22.96 19.24
CA SER A 372 -16.53 -24.01 19.79
C SER A 372 -15.48 -24.51 18.78
N ALA A 373 -15.22 -23.75 17.70
CA ALA A 373 -14.23 -24.04 16.68
C ALA A 373 -12.83 -24.17 17.26
N HIS A 374 -12.48 -23.32 18.24
CA HIS A 374 -11.23 -23.43 18.98
C HIS A 374 -11.09 -24.75 19.75
N LEU A 375 -12.17 -25.50 19.98
CA LEU A 375 -12.15 -26.84 20.58
C LEU A 375 -12.12 -27.94 19.52
N PHE A 376 -13.04 -27.90 18.55
CA PHE A 376 -13.18 -29.00 17.59
C PHE A 376 -12.16 -28.96 16.43
N VAL A 377 -11.57 -27.81 16.10
CA VAL A 377 -10.52 -27.72 15.06
C VAL A 377 -9.23 -28.39 15.55
N PRO A 378 -8.69 -28.10 16.75
CA PRO A 378 -7.54 -28.82 17.28
C PRO A 378 -7.81 -30.31 17.49
N GLU A 379 -9.03 -30.70 17.90
CA GLU A 379 -9.37 -32.12 18.04
C GLU A 379 -9.35 -32.85 16.68
N MET A 380 -9.87 -32.22 15.61
CA MET A 380 -9.76 -32.78 14.26
C MET A 380 -8.28 -32.96 13.83
N GLU A 381 -7.43 -31.98 14.11
CA GLU A 381 -6.00 -32.04 13.81
C GLU A 381 -5.29 -33.14 14.61
N ARG A 382 -5.62 -33.28 15.90
CA ARG A 382 -5.15 -34.38 16.75
C ARG A 382 -5.55 -35.72 16.14
N ARG A 383 -6.80 -35.89 15.73
CA ARG A 383 -7.30 -37.12 15.08
C ARG A 383 -6.59 -37.40 13.77
N ALA A 384 -6.32 -36.38 12.96
CA ALA A 384 -5.53 -36.52 11.74
C ALA A 384 -4.12 -37.04 12.02
N ALA A 385 -3.43 -36.47 13.02
CA ALA A 385 -2.08 -36.89 13.41
C ALA A 385 -2.01 -38.35 13.90
N HIS A 386 -3.10 -38.86 14.49
CA HIS A 386 -3.21 -40.25 14.96
C HIS A 386 -3.79 -41.21 13.92
N GLY A 387 -4.11 -40.76 12.71
CA GLY A 387 -4.75 -41.58 11.69
C GLY A 387 -6.20 -41.97 12.00
N GLU A 388 -6.86 -41.22 12.89
CA GLU A 388 -8.24 -41.45 13.36
C GLU A 388 -9.27 -40.66 12.56
N LEU A 389 -8.83 -39.80 11.63
CA LEU A 389 -9.71 -38.94 10.84
C LEU A 389 -10.73 -39.78 10.04
N SER A 390 -12.00 -39.40 10.10
CA SER A 390 -13.06 -40.05 9.32
C SER A 390 -12.73 -40.03 7.82
N SER A 391 -13.17 -41.06 7.10
CA SER A 391 -12.97 -41.17 5.65
C SER A 391 -13.76 -40.12 4.85
N THR A 392 -14.81 -39.54 5.46
CA THR A 392 -15.70 -38.52 4.87
C THR A 392 -15.82 -37.30 5.78
N LEU A 393 -15.94 -36.10 5.17
CA LEU A 393 -16.14 -34.83 5.87
C LEU A 393 -17.40 -34.88 6.76
N ALA A 394 -18.52 -35.37 6.23
CA ALA A 394 -19.76 -35.53 6.99
C ALA A 394 -19.65 -36.51 8.17
N GLY A 395 -18.75 -37.51 8.09
CA GLY A 395 -18.43 -38.39 9.21
C GLY A 395 -17.62 -37.67 10.29
N GLU A 396 -16.63 -36.86 9.89
CA GLU A 396 -15.81 -36.08 10.83
C GLU A 396 -16.65 -35.03 11.54
N THR A 397 -17.48 -34.31 10.79
CA THR A 397 -18.42 -33.32 11.31
C THR A 397 -19.35 -33.92 12.38
N ARG A 398 -19.92 -35.12 12.13
CA ARG A 398 -20.78 -35.81 13.10
C ARG A 398 -20.01 -36.23 14.35
N TYR A 399 -18.79 -36.74 14.17
CA TYR A 399 -17.93 -37.10 15.29
C TYR A 399 -17.64 -35.88 16.17
N LEU A 400 -17.17 -34.78 15.58
CA LEU A 400 -16.82 -33.56 16.31
C LEU A 400 -18.03 -32.93 17.02
N SER A 401 -19.22 -32.97 16.39
CA SER A 401 -20.45 -32.52 17.02
C SER A 401 -20.83 -33.36 18.25
N GLN A 402 -20.63 -34.68 18.18
CA GLN A 402 -20.90 -35.59 19.31
C GLN A 402 -19.83 -35.44 20.40
N TRP A 403 -18.55 -35.40 20.02
CA TRP A 403 -17.43 -35.17 20.92
C TRP A 403 -17.59 -33.87 21.71
N LEU A 404 -18.05 -32.80 21.05
CA LEU A 404 -18.29 -31.52 21.71
C LEU A 404 -19.41 -31.60 22.75
N LYS A 405 -20.46 -32.40 22.51
CA LYS A 405 -21.52 -32.66 23.50
C LYS A 405 -21.02 -33.46 24.69
N ASP A 406 -20.18 -34.46 24.43
CA ASP A 406 -19.75 -35.42 25.44
C ASP A 406 -18.63 -34.83 26.33
N GLN A 407 -17.66 -34.13 25.73
CA GLN A 407 -16.47 -33.61 26.43
C GLN A 407 -16.63 -32.17 26.89
N HIS A 408 -17.52 -31.39 26.25
CA HIS A 408 -17.72 -29.98 26.56
C HIS A 408 -19.22 -29.63 26.65
N PRO A 409 -20.00 -30.29 27.52
CA PRO A 409 -21.45 -30.11 27.60
C PRO A 409 -21.86 -28.66 27.92
N ASP A 410 -21.02 -27.95 28.69
CA ASP A 410 -21.25 -26.57 29.12
C ASP A 410 -20.89 -25.52 28.05
N MET A 411 -20.24 -25.92 26.95
CA MET A 411 -19.85 -25.03 25.87
C MET A 411 -20.98 -24.88 24.82
N PRO A 412 -20.99 -23.79 24.03
CA PRO A 412 -21.93 -23.64 22.93
C PRO A 412 -21.87 -24.81 21.95
N GLN A 413 -22.97 -25.53 21.82
CA GLN A 413 -23.05 -26.70 20.94
C GLN A 413 -23.14 -26.25 19.48
N ALA A 414 -22.18 -26.68 18.66
CA ALA A 414 -22.15 -26.38 17.24
C ALA A 414 -22.94 -27.45 16.44
N LEU A 415 -23.82 -27.00 15.55
CA LEU A 415 -24.54 -27.89 14.65
C LEU A 415 -23.58 -28.49 13.61
N PRO A 416 -23.86 -29.70 13.10
CA PRO A 416 -23.05 -30.31 12.05
C PRO A 416 -22.76 -29.38 10.86
N GLY A 417 -23.75 -28.65 10.34
CA GLY A 417 -23.54 -27.74 9.21
C GLY A 417 -22.48 -26.66 9.48
N SER A 418 -22.48 -26.08 10.68
CA SER A 418 -21.50 -25.05 11.07
C SER A 418 -20.10 -25.63 11.28
N ILE A 419 -19.99 -26.81 11.86
CA ILE A 419 -18.70 -27.51 12.01
C ILE A 419 -18.13 -27.82 10.61
N GLU A 420 -18.97 -28.32 9.70
CA GLU A 420 -18.56 -28.66 8.34
C GLU A 420 -17.98 -27.45 7.61
N GLU A 421 -18.68 -26.31 7.64
CA GLU A 421 -18.24 -25.07 7.00
C GLU A 421 -16.86 -24.62 7.50
N VAL A 422 -16.67 -24.64 8.82
CA VAL A 422 -15.40 -24.24 9.47
C VAL A 422 -14.25 -25.19 9.11
N ILE A 423 -14.47 -26.51 9.10
CA ILE A 423 -13.37 -27.47 8.93
C ILE A 423 -13.10 -27.86 7.46
N ARG A 424 -14.01 -27.57 6.52
CA ARG A 424 -13.98 -28.10 5.14
C ARG A 424 -12.63 -27.94 4.45
N ALA A 425 -12.09 -26.73 4.39
CA ALA A 425 -10.82 -26.47 3.70
C ALA A 425 -9.65 -27.22 4.38
N ARG A 426 -9.63 -27.24 5.71
CA ARG A 426 -8.56 -27.85 6.49
C ARG A 426 -8.60 -29.38 6.46
N TYR A 427 -9.79 -29.97 6.49
CA TYR A 427 -10.01 -31.40 6.36
C TYR A 427 -9.42 -31.96 5.06
N TRP A 428 -9.65 -31.30 3.91
CA TRP A 428 -9.13 -31.78 2.62
C TRP A 428 -7.60 -31.66 2.52
N LYS A 429 -7.04 -30.58 3.08
CA LYS A 429 -5.59 -30.41 3.21
C LYS A 429 -4.95 -31.55 4.02
N LEU A 430 -5.53 -31.90 5.17
CA LEU A 430 -5.05 -33.01 6.01
C LEU A 430 -5.17 -34.39 5.34
N ARG A 431 -6.10 -34.54 4.39
CA ARG A 431 -6.27 -35.77 3.58
C ARG A 431 -5.35 -35.83 2.35
N GLY A 432 -4.51 -34.82 2.13
CA GLY A 432 -3.61 -34.76 0.98
C GLY A 432 -4.34 -34.60 -0.37
N ARG A 433 -5.56 -34.05 -0.36
CA ARG A 433 -6.29 -33.68 -1.57
C ARG A 433 -6.25 -32.16 -1.68
N ASN A 434 -5.41 -31.64 -2.57
CA ASN A 434 -5.43 -30.24 -2.98
C ASN A 434 -6.63 -29.99 -3.90
#